data_AF-F0ZWI2-F1
#
_entry.id   AF-F0ZWI2-F1
#
_cell.length_a   1.000
_cell.length_b   1.000
_cell.length_c   1.000
_cell.angle_alpha   90.00
_cell.angle_beta   90.00
_cell.angle_gamma   90.00
#
_symmetry.space_group_name_H-M   'P 1'
#
loop_
_entity.id
_entity.type
_entity.pdbx_description
1 polymer ?
#
loop_
_entity_poly.entity_id
_entity_poly.type
_entity_poly.pdbx_seq_one_letter_code
_entity_poly.pdbx_strand_id
1 'polypeptide(L)'
;MKLFSLNTFYDSGLWKDGQKEQLKRVIDFCKIFGPRMGIQIANEGRKASTEPPFLGHRKQGLPFDDPKGWKVVGPSEVDYFHPMQVPHEQSISEIKTVNNDFKNTAHRALQCGFDFLEIHILNVTQ
;
A
#
# COMPACT_ATOMS: atom_id res chain seq x y z
N MET A 1 -12.27 -5.30 -3.74
CA MET A 1 -11.01 -4.70 -4.27
C MET A 1 -10.09 -4.45 -3.08
N LYS A 2 -9.01 -5.25 -2.92
CA LYS A 2 -8.01 -5.10 -1.84
C LYS A 2 -6.96 -4.09 -2.32
N LEU A 3 -7.31 -2.81 -2.38
CA LEU A 3 -6.39 -1.79 -2.87
C LEU A 3 -6.23 -0.72 -1.81
N PHE A 4 -5.35 -0.98 -0.85
CA PHE A 4 -4.60 0.13 -0.26
C PHE A 4 -3.30 -0.38 0.38
N SER A 5 -2.15 0.05 -0.14
CA SER A 5 -0.81 -0.10 0.45
C SER A 5 -0.09 -1.46 0.39
N LEU A 6 -0.32 -2.30 -0.63
CA LEU A 6 0.49 -3.52 -0.77
C LEU A 6 1.36 -3.44 -2.03
N ASN A 7 2.67 -3.48 -1.84
CA ASN A 7 3.63 -3.92 -2.85
C ASN A 7 3.60 -5.45 -2.92
N THR A 8 3.72 -6.08 -1.75
CA THR A 8 3.80 -7.54 -1.58
C THR A 8 2.64 -8.06 -0.73
N PHE A 9 2.37 -9.37 -0.79
CA PHE A 9 1.32 -10.00 0.02
C PHE A 9 1.60 -10.03 1.53
N TYR A 10 2.77 -9.55 1.99
CA TYR A 10 3.12 -9.42 3.41
C TYR A 10 3.27 -7.98 3.88
N ASP A 11 2.97 -6.99 3.04
CA ASP A 11 3.04 -5.60 3.47
C ASP A 11 2.01 -5.31 4.57
N SER A 12 2.37 -4.39 5.45
CA SER A 12 1.47 -3.89 6.50
C SER A 12 0.32 -3.10 5.87
N GLY A 13 -0.81 -3.06 6.58
CA GLY A 13 -2.07 -2.53 6.05
C GLY A 13 -2.90 -1.77 7.06
N LEU A 14 -3.63 -0.76 6.59
CA LEU A 14 -4.55 0.04 7.41
C LEU A 14 -5.83 0.47 6.65
N TRP A 15 -6.37 -0.43 5.84
CA TRP A 15 -7.60 -0.21 5.05
C TRP A 15 -8.89 -0.65 5.75
N LYS A 16 -8.79 -1.39 6.86
CA LYS A 16 -9.93 -1.86 7.68
C LYS A 16 -9.76 -1.46 9.14
N ASP A 17 -10.89 -1.22 9.80
CA ASP A 17 -10.88 -0.83 11.22
C ASP A 17 -10.29 -1.92 12.13
N GLY A 18 -10.45 -3.19 11.77
CA GLY A 18 -9.87 -4.31 12.51
C GLY A 18 -8.34 -4.37 12.51
N GLN A 19 -7.63 -3.52 11.73
CA GLN A 19 -6.17 -3.42 11.73
C GLN A 19 -5.65 -2.40 12.75
N LYS A 20 -6.51 -1.52 13.28
CA LYS A 20 -6.11 -0.41 14.15
C LYS A 20 -5.59 -0.89 15.50
N GLU A 21 -6.25 -1.88 16.08
CA GLU A 21 -6.01 -2.27 17.47
C GLU A 21 -4.60 -2.82 17.66
N GLN A 22 -4.15 -3.70 16.77
CA GLN A 22 -2.82 -4.29 16.81
C GLN A 22 -1.75 -3.22 16.61
N LEU A 23 -1.97 -2.29 15.69
CA LEU A 23 -1.03 -1.20 15.42
C LEU A 23 -0.95 -0.22 16.59
N LYS A 24 -2.09 0.10 17.21
CA LYS A 24 -2.15 0.91 18.43
C LYS A 24 -1.35 0.29 19.58
N ARG A 25 -1.41 -1.03 19.80
CA ARG A 25 -0.60 -1.69 20.84
C ARG A 25 0.90 -1.46 20.64
N VAL A 26 1.38 -1.54 19.40
CA VAL A 26 2.79 -1.28 19.07
C VAL A 26 3.15 0.18 19.32
N ILE A 27 2.31 1.11 18.87
CA ILE A 27 2.51 2.56 19.07
C ILE A 27 2.55 2.89 20.56
N ASP A 28 1.58 2.41 21.33
CA ASP A 28 1.49 2.68 22.77
C ASP A 28 2.73 2.15 23.50
N PHE A 29 3.22 0.96 23.14
CA PHE A 29 4.47 0.42 23.67
C PHE A 29 5.69 1.28 23.31
N CYS A 30 5.84 1.66 22.04
CA CYS A 30 6.97 2.49 21.60
C CYS A 30 6.97 3.85 22.30
N LYS A 31 5.80 4.45 22.52
CA LYS A 31 5.66 5.76 23.18
C LYS A 31 6.13 5.77 24.64
N ILE A 32 6.20 4.63 25.33
CA ILE A 32 6.80 4.52 26.67
C ILE A 32 8.26 5.03 26.67
N PHE A 33 8.96 4.88 25.55
CA PHE A 33 10.37 5.28 25.40
C PHE A 33 10.55 6.72 24.91
N GLY A 34 9.46 7.47 24.68
CA GLY A 34 9.49 8.88 24.29
C GLY A 34 9.60 9.27 22.79
N PRO A 35 9.75 8.38 21.78
CA PRO A 35 9.80 8.82 20.39
C PRO A 35 8.43 9.28 19.88
N ARG A 36 8.45 10.14 18.85
CA ARG A 36 7.27 10.43 18.01
C ARG A 36 7.09 9.29 17.00
N MET A 37 5.86 8.84 16.80
CA MET A 37 5.53 7.73 15.90
C MET A 37 4.98 8.24 14.58
N GLY A 38 5.69 7.98 13.48
CA GLY A 38 5.25 8.30 12.12
C GLY A 38 4.69 7.10 11.37
N ILE A 39 3.86 7.37 10.36
CA ILE A 39 3.43 6.38 9.37
C ILE A 39 3.55 6.96 7.96
N GLN A 40 4.04 6.14 7.02
CA GLN A 40 3.90 6.40 5.60
C GLN A 40 2.70 5.59 5.08
N ILE A 41 1.78 6.25 4.38
CA ILE A 41 0.65 5.59 3.70
C ILE A 41 0.89 5.60 2.19
N ALA A 42 0.64 4.47 1.53
CA ALA A 42 1.02 4.27 0.13
C ALA A 42 -0.05 3.57 -0.69
N ASN A 43 0.05 3.72 -2.01
CA ASN A 43 -0.58 2.87 -2.99
C ASN A 43 0.44 2.60 -4.11
N GLU A 44 0.85 1.35 -4.27
CA GLU A 44 1.93 0.97 -5.17
C GLU A 44 1.50 0.89 -6.65
N GLY A 45 0.19 0.96 -6.92
CA GLY A 45 -0.37 0.99 -8.27
C GLY A 45 0.22 -0.14 -9.15
N ARG A 46 0.81 0.25 -10.29
CA ARG A 46 1.42 -0.67 -11.26
C ARG A 46 2.68 -1.41 -10.78
N LYS A 47 3.22 -1.07 -9.61
CA LYS A 47 4.35 -1.79 -8.99
C LYS A 47 3.90 -2.89 -8.03
N ALA A 48 2.61 -2.95 -7.70
CA ALA A 48 2.06 -3.86 -6.73
C ALA A 48 2.09 -5.32 -7.20
N SER A 49 1.62 -6.22 -6.33
CA SER A 49 1.48 -7.65 -6.59
C SER A 49 2.82 -8.31 -6.93
N THR A 50 3.84 -8.07 -6.08
CA THR A 50 5.17 -8.66 -6.19
C THR A 50 5.47 -9.63 -5.05
N GLU A 51 6.52 -10.44 -5.22
CA GLU A 51 7.02 -11.33 -4.19
C GLU A 51 7.89 -10.56 -3.17
N PRO A 52 7.76 -10.83 -1.85
CA PRO A 52 8.65 -10.29 -0.84
C PRO A 52 10.12 -10.51 -1.17
N PRO A 53 10.99 -9.53 -0.88
CA PRO A 53 12.40 -9.56 -1.23
C PRO A 53 13.13 -10.83 -0.73
N PHE A 54 12.78 -11.26 0.49
CA PHE A 54 13.38 -12.42 1.15
C PHE A 54 12.96 -13.79 0.58
N LEU A 55 11.98 -13.85 -0.33
CA LEU A 55 11.60 -15.08 -1.02
C LEU A 55 12.32 -15.26 -2.37
N GLY A 56 13.22 -14.35 -2.73
CA GLY A 56 14.10 -14.51 -3.89
C GLY A 56 14.09 -13.35 -4.89
N HIS A 57 13.52 -12.19 -4.53
CA HIS A 57 13.52 -10.97 -5.36
C HIS A 57 13.25 -11.24 -6.84
N ARG A 58 12.01 -11.65 -7.14
CA ARG A 58 11.52 -11.57 -8.50
C ARG A 58 11.49 -10.11 -8.93
N LYS A 59 12.39 -9.70 -9.84
CA LYS A 59 12.27 -8.43 -10.59
C LYS A 59 11.10 -8.50 -11.60
N GLN A 60 9.97 -9.04 -11.15
CA GLN A 60 8.78 -9.28 -11.94
C GLN A 60 7.54 -9.26 -11.05
N GLY A 61 6.40 -8.91 -11.65
CA GLY A 61 5.09 -9.07 -11.00
C GLY A 61 4.74 -10.55 -10.83
N LEU A 62 3.89 -10.85 -9.85
CA LEU A 62 3.23 -12.15 -9.77
C LEU A 62 2.33 -12.35 -11.01
N PRO A 63 2.24 -13.56 -11.56
CA PRO A 63 1.25 -13.88 -12.60
C PRO A 63 -0.19 -13.54 -12.16
N PHE A 64 -1.07 -13.26 -13.12
CA PHE A 64 -2.48 -12.93 -12.83
C PHE A 64 -3.24 -14.07 -12.16
N ASP A 65 -2.83 -15.32 -12.40
CA ASP A 65 -3.38 -16.54 -11.83
C ASP A 65 -2.68 -17.01 -10.56
N ASP A 66 -1.68 -16.26 -10.06
CA ASP A 66 -1.04 -16.57 -8.78
C ASP A 66 -2.03 -16.36 -7.62
N PRO A 67 -2.23 -17.35 -6.73
CA PRO A 67 -3.17 -17.25 -5.61
C PRO A 67 -2.81 -16.16 -4.60
N LYS A 68 -1.57 -15.68 -4.57
CA LYS A 68 -1.12 -14.55 -3.73
C LYS A 68 -1.15 -13.21 -4.47
N GLY A 69 -1.35 -13.23 -5.78
CA GLY A 69 -1.38 -12.04 -6.63
C GLY A 69 -2.73 -11.32 -6.62
N TRP A 70 -2.74 -10.12 -7.19
CA TRP A 70 -3.94 -9.34 -7.47
C TRP A 70 -3.75 -8.49 -8.72
N LYS A 71 -4.86 -8.09 -9.35
CA LYS A 71 -4.83 -7.16 -10.49
C LYS A 71 -4.32 -5.80 -10.03
N VAL A 72 -3.25 -5.34 -10.68
CA VAL A 72 -2.68 -4.00 -10.43
C VAL A 72 -3.42 -2.93 -11.24
N VAL A 73 -3.39 -1.69 -10.73
CA VAL A 73 -4.07 -0.54 -11.33
C VAL A 73 -3.08 0.59 -11.57
N GLY A 74 -3.31 1.41 -12.59
CA GLY A 74 -2.43 2.50 -12.95
C GLY A 74 -3.11 3.57 -13.78
N PRO A 75 -2.41 4.67 -14.09
CA PRO A 75 -2.96 5.77 -14.87
C PRO A 75 -3.14 5.43 -16.36
N SER A 76 -2.49 4.38 -16.85
CA SER A 76 -2.55 3.90 -18.24
C SER A 76 -2.12 2.44 -18.27
N GLU A 77 -2.45 1.71 -19.35
CA GLU A 77 -2.10 0.30 -19.56
C GLU A 77 -0.62 0.10 -19.96
N VAL A 78 0.30 0.61 -19.14
CA VAL A 78 1.75 0.52 -19.34
C VAL A 78 2.39 -0.07 -18.08
N ASP A 79 3.12 -1.17 -18.25
CA ASP A 79 3.85 -1.81 -17.15
C ASP A 79 4.92 -0.89 -16.55
N TYR A 80 5.38 -1.21 -15.34
CA TYR A 80 6.42 -0.41 -14.68
C TYR A 80 7.83 -0.80 -15.14
N PHE A 81 8.11 -2.10 -15.17
CA PHE A 81 9.36 -2.68 -15.65
C PHE A 81 9.03 -4.02 -16.29
N HIS A 82 9.54 -4.29 -17.49
CA HIS A 82 9.26 -5.57 -18.13
C HIS A 82 10.17 -6.67 -17.56
N PRO A 83 9.64 -7.79 -17.04
CA PRO A 83 8.23 -8.19 -17.05
C PRO A 83 7.48 -7.87 -15.74
N MET A 84 6.48 -6.99 -15.79
CA MET A 84 5.49 -6.79 -14.72
C MET A 84 4.08 -6.91 -15.28
N GLN A 85 3.07 -6.98 -14.40
CA GLN A 85 1.68 -6.95 -14.85
C GLN A 85 1.41 -5.62 -15.57
N VAL A 86 0.78 -5.69 -16.74
CA VAL A 86 0.16 -4.51 -17.36
C VAL A 86 -1.03 -4.11 -16.49
N PRO A 87 -1.05 -2.87 -15.95
CA PRO A 87 -2.11 -2.44 -15.06
C PRO A 87 -3.44 -2.22 -15.80
N HIS A 88 -4.53 -2.33 -15.05
CA HIS A 88 -5.81 -1.76 -15.43
C HIS A 88 -5.74 -0.23 -15.40
N GLU A 89 -6.09 0.43 -16.50
CA GLU A 89 -6.23 1.89 -16.53
C GLU A 89 -7.41 2.33 -15.66
N GLN A 90 -7.14 3.18 -14.67
CA GLN A 90 -8.15 3.64 -13.74
C GLN A 90 -9.13 4.64 -14.37
N SER A 91 -10.42 4.36 -14.20
CA SER A 91 -11.49 5.33 -14.42
C SER A 91 -11.46 6.46 -13.38
N ILE A 92 -12.12 7.58 -13.70
CA ILE A 92 -12.32 8.70 -12.77
C ILE A 92 -12.98 8.25 -11.46
N SER A 93 -13.93 7.31 -11.53
CA SER A 93 -14.57 6.73 -10.34
C SER A 93 -13.58 5.94 -9.47
N GLU A 94 -12.70 5.16 -10.08
CA GLU A 94 -11.68 4.40 -9.35
C GLU A 94 -10.64 5.33 -8.70
N ILE A 95 -10.28 6.44 -9.36
CA ILE A 95 -9.44 7.48 -8.77
C ILE A 95 -10.10 8.08 -7.53
N LYS A 96 -11.41 8.37 -7.58
CA LYS A 96 -12.16 8.86 -6.41
C LYS A 96 -12.17 7.85 -5.26
N THR A 97 -12.28 6.56 -5.56
CA THR A 97 -12.15 5.50 -4.55
C THR A 97 -10.79 5.52 -3.88
N VAL A 98 -9.70 5.60 -4.67
CA VAL A 98 -8.34 5.70 -4.11
C VAL A 98 -8.18 6.92 -3.21
N ASN A 99 -8.71 8.10 -3.61
CA ASN A 99 -8.68 9.29 -2.76
C ASN A 99 -9.41 9.09 -1.42
N ASN A 100 -10.55 8.42 -1.46
CA ASN A 100 -11.28 8.06 -0.23
C ASN A 100 -10.51 7.06 0.63
N ASP A 101 -9.79 6.12 0.02
CA ASP A 101 -8.96 5.17 0.76
C ASP A 101 -7.77 5.85 1.45
N PHE A 102 -7.11 6.82 0.80
CA PHE A 102 -6.10 7.67 1.45
C PHE A 102 -6.70 8.42 2.65
N LYS A 103 -7.86 9.07 2.46
CA LYS A 103 -8.55 9.80 3.54
C LYS A 103 -8.91 8.89 4.71
N ASN A 104 -9.50 7.74 4.43
CA ASN A 104 -9.91 6.78 5.45
C ASN A 104 -8.70 6.21 6.18
N THR A 105 -7.61 5.92 5.47
CA THR A 105 -6.37 5.43 6.08
C THR A 105 -5.73 6.48 6.97
N ALA A 106 -5.71 7.75 6.55
CA ALA A 106 -5.23 8.86 7.39
C ALA A 106 -6.06 9.00 8.68
N HIS A 107 -7.39 8.89 8.59
CA HIS A 107 -8.25 8.89 9.79
C HIS A 107 -7.97 7.70 10.71
N ARG A 108 -7.76 6.50 10.16
CA ARG A 108 -7.39 5.33 10.95
C ARG A 108 -6.01 5.49 11.60
N ALA A 109 -5.04 6.06 10.89
CA ALA A 109 -3.72 6.35 11.43
C ALA A 109 -3.80 7.30 12.64
N LEU A 110 -4.58 8.38 12.52
CA LEU A 110 -4.83 9.29 13.64
C LEU A 110 -5.44 8.54 14.85
N GLN A 111 -6.42 7.67 14.61
CA GLN A 111 -7.04 6.84 15.66
C GLN A 111 -6.08 5.82 16.28
N CYS A 112 -5.05 5.36 15.55
CA CYS A 112 -4.00 4.49 16.09
C CYS A 112 -3.04 5.25 17.02
N GLY A 113 -3.00 6.58 16.94
CA GLY A 113 -2.13 7.43 17.75
C GLY A 113 -0.81 7.79 17.08
N PHE A 114 -0.70 7.72 15.75
CA PHE A 114 0.44 8.30 15.05
C PHE A 114 0.49 9.82 15.23
N ASP A 115 1.70 10.34 15.32
CA ASP A 115 2.01 11.75 15.59
C ASP A 115 2.18 12.56 14.31
N PHE A 116 2.57 11.92 13.22
CA PHE A 116 2.69 12.50 11.89
C PHE A 116 2.45 11.43 10.82
N LEU A 117 2.12 11.89 9.62
CA LEU A 117 1.81 11.05 8.48
C LEU A 117 2.54 11.58 7.25
N GLU A 118 3.13 10.67 6.50
CA GLU A 118 3.70 10.91 5.18
C GLU A 118 2.81 10.24 4.12
N ILE A 119 2.54 10.95 3.03
CA ILE A 119 1.89 10.37 1.86
C ILE A 119 2.98 9.96 0.88
N HIS A 120 3.01 8.69 0.51
CA HIS A 120 3.97 8.18 -0.45
C HIS A 120 3.65 8.66 -1.86
N ILE A 121 4.25 9.79 -2.25
CA ILE A 121 4.15 10.39 -3.60
C ILE A 121 5.58 10.52 -4.13
N LEU A 122 6.15 9.42 -4.61
CA LEU A 122 7.45 9.46 -5.27
C LEU A 122 7.27 9.48 -6.78
N ASN A 123 7.96 10.41 -7.43
CA ASN A 123 8.10 10.43 -8.89
C ASN A 123 8.88 9.19 -9.32
N VAL A 124 8.21 8.30 -10.03
CA VAL A 124 8.82 7.15 -10.69
C VAL A 124 8.61 7.30 -12.19
N THR A 125 9.25 8.33 -12.73
CA THR A 125 9.51 8.49 -14.15
C THR A 125 10.96 8.07 -14.38
N GLN A 126 11.17 6.98 -15.13
CA GLN A 126 12.38 6.79 -15.93
C GLN A 126 12.14 7.46 -17.28
#